data_AF-A0A6G0VIT4-F1
#
_entry.id   AF-A0A6G0VIT4-F1
#
_cell.length_a   1.000
_cell.length_b   1.000
_cell.length_c   1.000
_cell.angle_alpha   90.00
_cell.angle_beta   90.00
_cell.angle_gamma   90.00
#
_symmetry.space_group_name_H-M   'P 1'
#
loop_
_entity.id
_entity.type
_entity.pdbx_description
1 polymer ?
#
loop_
_entity_poly.entity_id
_entity_poly.type
_entity_poly.pdbx_seq_one_letter_code
_entity_poly.pdbx_strand_id
1 'polypeptide(L)'
;YQECVLLMNEMDIEVKIPRLSKYQTKRSNHPVNNIEEYYRVSLFIPLLENILEDLRSRFIRKENKMLLDLCLLIPRYITDISNDDFKKITEAATELFVFNEEESVDQIELKTELDLWKTKWQRIKTDGHEICQDALSSMENCNSIIYPTLHKLISIIACLPISVASAERSFSTLRRLKTWLRSRMGQERLTGLALLNIHHTLTISVDDVINRFANTKKRNIDFVL
;
A
#
# COMPACT_ATOMS: atom_id res chain seq x y z
N TYR A 1 12.02 -29.64 -5.50
CA TYR A 1 11.74 -30.60 -6.59
C TYR A 1 11.23 -31.92 -6.03
N GLN A 2 12.01 -32.62 -5.18
CA GLN A 2 11.59 -33.89 -4.55
C GLN A 2 10.23 -33.80 -3.83
N GLU A 3 10.00 -32.76 -3.02
CA GLU A 3 8.71 -32.52 -2.37
C GLU A 3 7.56 -32.30 -3.37
N CYS A 4 7.81 -31.60 -4.47
CA CYS A 4 6.80 -31.39 -5.51
C CYS A 4 6.46 -32.68 -6.24
N VAL A 5 7.45 -33.56 -6.47
CA VAL A 5 7.24 -34.88 -7.08
C VAL A 5 6.39 -35.76 -6.17
N LEU A 6 6.66 -35.75 -4.85
CA LEU A 6 5.85 -36.46 -3.87
C LEU A 6 4.39 -35.98 -3.89
N LEU A 7 4.17 -34.66 -3.85
CA LEU A 7 2.84 -34.06 -3.92
C LEU A 7 2.11 -34.37 -5.24
N MET A 8 2.82 -34.32 -6.37
CA MET A 8 2.23 -34.64 -7.68
C MET A 8 1.84 -36.12 -7.79
N ASN A 9 2.63 -37.02 -7.21
CA ASN A 9 2.32 -38.44 -7.14
C ASN A 9 1.10 -38.71 -6.25
N GLU A 10 0.95 -38.00 -5.12
CA GLU A 10 -0.26 -38.06 -4.29
C GLU A 10 -1.53 -37.61 -5.05
N MET A 11 -1.37 -36.70 -6.01
CA MET A 11 -2.45 -36.17 -6.84
C MET A 11 -2.66 -36.96 -8.15
N ASP A 12 -1.94 -38.06 -8.36
CA ASP A 12 -1.95 -38.86 -9.60
C ASP A 12 -1.61 -38.04 -10.87
N ILE A 13 -0.71 -37.06 -10.72
CA ILE A 13 -0.27 -36.16 -11.80
C ILE A 13 1.12 -36.60 -12.28
N GLU A 14 1.21 -36.99 -13.56
CA GLU A 14 2.47 -37.34 -14.20
C GLU A 14 3.40 -36.12 -14.37
N VAL A 15 4.62 -36.22 -13.84
CA VAL A 15 5.65 -35.18 -13.98
C VAL A 15 6.32 -35.29 -15.36
N LYS A 16 5.89 -34.46 -16.31
CA LYS A 16 6.48 -34.39 -17.66
C LYS A 16 6.75 -32.96 -18.10
N ILE A 17 7.62 -32.82 -19.10
CA ILE A 17 7.84 -31.54 -19.77
C ILE A 17 6.58 -31.21 -20.59
N PRO A 18 5.96 -30.04 -20.39
CA PRO A 18 4.85 -29.58 -21.21
C PRO A 18 5.22 -29.54 -22.70
N ARG A 19 4.25 -29.77 -23.59
CA ARG A 19 4.48 -29.72 -25.03
C ARG A 19 5.05 -28.34 -25.43
N LEU A 20 6.26 -28.31 -25.98
CA LEU A 20 6.88 -27.10 -26.50
C LEU A 20 6.46 -26.88 -27.96
N SER A 21 5.97 -25.68 -28.26
CA SER A 21 5.72 -25.25 -29.65
C SER A 21 7.00 -24.70 -30.25
N LYS A 22 7.29 -25.03 -31.52
CA LYS A 22 8.46 -24.49 -32.25
C LYS A 22 8.43 -22.96 -32.35
N TYR A 23 7.23 -22.37 -32.34
CA TYR A 23 7.02 -20.93 -32.34
C TYR A 23 6.30 -20.53 -31.05
N GLN A 24 6.99 -19.82 -30.16
CA GLN A 24 6.43 -19.14 -28.99
C GLN A 24 6.94 -17.71 -28.98
N THR A 25 6.02 -16.74 -28.90
CA THR A 25 6.33 -15.31 -28.84
C THR A 25 6.41 -14.76 -27.42
N LYS A 26 5.84 -15.47 -26.44
CA LYS A 26 5.71 -15.00 -25.05
C LYS A 26 6.47 -15.85 -24.01
N ARG A 27 7.12 -16.93 -24.43
CA ARG A 27 7.86 -17.84 -23.54
C ARG A 27 9.13 -18.33 -24.23
N SER A 28 10.20 -18.40 -23.45
CA SER A 28 11.50 -18.87 -23.91
C SER A 28 11.54 -20.41 -23.94
N ASN A 29 11.90 -20.98 -25.08
CA ASN A 29 12.20 -22.41 -25.20
C ASN A 29 13.66 -22.64 -24.83
N HIS A 30 13.95 -22.79 -23.53
CA HIS A 30 15.29 -23.11 -23.07
C HIS A 30 15.66 -24.54 -23.49
N PRO A 31 16.83 -24.78 -24.11
CA PRO A 31 17.31 -26.13 -24.34
C PRO A 31 17.65 -26.75 -22.98
N VAL A 32 16.95 -27.82 -22.61
CA VAL A 32 17.09 -28.47 -21.30
C VAL A 32 17.16 -29.99 -21.48
N ASN A 33 17.93 -30.64 -20.62
CA ASN A 33 18.24 -32.07 -20.75
C ASN A 33 17.38 -32.95 -19.84
N ASN A 34 16.81 -32.38 -18.78
CA ASN A 34 15.98 -33.12 -17.83
C ASN A 34 14.75 -32.32 -17.36
N ILE A 35 13.79 -33.02 -16.76
CA ILE A 35 12.50 -32.44 -16.34
C ILE A 35 12.70 -31.43 -15.20
N GLU A 36 13.60 -31.71 -14.26
CA GLU A 36 13.90 -30.81 -13.15
C GLU A 36 14.46 -29.46 -13.62
N GLU A 37 15.39 -29.50 -14.56
CA GLU A 37 16.06 -28.36 -15.18
C GLU A 37 15.06 -27.54 -15.98
N TYR A 38 14.13 -28.17 -16.69
CA TYR A 38 13.01 -27.47 -17.34
C TYR A 38 12.23 -26.59 -16.35
N TYR A 39 11.75 -27.18 -15.25
CA TYR A 39 10.96 -26.47 -14.23
C TYR A 39 11.80 -25.42 -13.48
N ARG A 40 13.08 -25.71 -13.25
CA ARG A 40 14.01 -24.77 -12.62
C ARG A 40 14.21 -23.51 -13.47
N VAL A 41 14.54 -23.67 -14.75
CA VAL A 41 14.87 -22.54 -15.64
C VAL A 41 13.62 -21.82 -16.14
N SER A 42 12.56 -22.55 -16.48
CA SER A 42 11.38 -21.94 -17.15
C SER A 42 10.37 -21.36 -16.17
N LEU A 43 10.38 -21.79 -14.90
CA LEU A 43 9.39 -21.38 -13.91
C LEU A 43 10.02 -20.85 -12.63
N PHE A 44 10.89 -21.63 -11.97
CA PHE A 44 11.42 -21.25 -10.65
C PHE A 44 12.29 -19.99 -10.71
N ILE A 45 13.28 -19.93 -11.62
CA ILE A 45 14.16 -18.77 -11.75
C ILE A 45 13.36 -17.51 -12.14
N PRO A 46 12.50 -17.51 -13.17
CA PRO A 46 11.68 -16.33 -13.50
C PRO A 46 10.77 -15.90 -12.36
N LEU A 47 10.16 -16.84 -11.64
CA LEU A 47 9.33 -16.51 -10.49
C LEU A 47 10.15 -15.84 -9.39
N LEU A 48 11.33 -16.38 -9.08
CA LEU A 48 12.22 -15.84 -8.06
C LEU A 48 12.74 -14.45 -8.45
N GLU A 49 13.15 -14.27 -9.71
CA GLU A 49 13.56 -12.97 -10.24
C GLU A 49 12.42 -11.94 -10.18
N ASN A 50 11.19 -12.32 -10.55
CA ASN A 50 10.03 -11.43 -10.44
C ASN A 50 9.76 -11.04 -8.97
N ILE A 51 9.78 -12.00 -8.04
CA ILE A 51 9.59 -11.71 -6.61
C ILE A 51 10.70 -10.78 -6.11
N LEU A 52 11.94 -11.01 -6.53
CA LEU A 52 13.07 -10.18 -6.17
C LEU A 52 12.92 -8.76 -6.74
N GLU A 53 12.51 -8.62 -8.00
CA GLU A 53 12.24 -7.34 -8.65
C GLU A 53 11.08 -6.60 -7.97
N ASP A 54 10.01 -7.29 -7.61
CA ASP A 54 8.89 -6.74 -6.84
C ASP A 54 9.35 -6.25 -5.45
N LEU A 55 10.17 -7.02 -4.75
CA LEU A 55 10.74 -6.60 -3.46
C LEU A 55 11.68 -5.40 -3.61
N ARG A 56 12.53 -5.40 -4.64
CA ARG A 56 13.44 -4.29 -4.93
C ARG A 56 12.66 -3.02 -5.27
N SER A 57 11.66 -3.12 -6.15
CA SER A 57 10.82 -1.98 -6.54
C SER A 57 10.00 -1.45 -5.36
N ARG A 58 9.61 -2.32 -4.42
CA ARG A 58 8.85 -1.91 -3.23
C ARG A 58 9.70 -1.26 -2.15
N PHE A 59 10.89 -1.78 -1.85
CA PHE A 59 11.68 -1.34 -0.69
C PHE A 59 12.95 -0.54 -1.02
N ILE A 60 13.51 -0.70 -2.22
CA ILE A 60 14.79 -0.06 -2.59
C ILE A 60 14.56 1.20 -3.43
N ARG A 61 13.41 1.30 -4.09
CA ARG A 61 13.05 2.46 -4.90
C ARG A 61 13.07 3.74 -4.06
N LYS A 62 13.64 4.81 -4.62
CA LYS A 62 13.98 6.06 -3.91
C LYS A 62 12.79 6.63 -3.12
N GLU A 63 11.63 6.71 -3.76
CA GLU A 63 10.42 7.30 -3.20
C GLU A 63 9.90 6.52 -1.99
N ASN A 64 9.89 5.18 -2.09
CA ASN A 64 9.46 4.32 -0.99
C ASN A 64 10.46 4.32 0.16
N LYS A 65 11.76 4.39 -0.14
CA LYS A 65 12.80 4.52 0.87
C LYS A 65 12.65 5.82 1.65
N MET A 66 12.41 6.94 0.96
CA MET A 66 12.15 8.23 1.61
C MET A 66 10.91 8.17 2.52
N LEU A 67 9.86 7.46 2.10
CA LEU A 67 8.68 7.23 2.94
C LEU A 67 9.01 6.39 4.18
N LEU A 68 9.87 5.38 4.06
CA LEU A 68 10.37 4.60 5.20
C LEU A 68 11.25 5.44 6.13
N ASP A 69 12.07 6.35 5.59
CA ASP A 69 12.88 7.28 6.39
C ASP A 69 11.95 8.22 7.20
N LEU A 70 10.81 8.65 6.64
CA LEU A 70 9.81 9.42 7.37
C LEU A 70 9.13 8.62 8.50
N CYS A 71 8.97 7.30 8.36
CA CYS A 71 8.46 6.46 9.45
C CYS A 71 9.33 6.51 10.71
N LEU A 72 10.59 6.96 10.62
CA LEU A 72 11.46 7.19 11.78
C LEU A 72 10.95 8.30 12.71
N LEU A 73 10.00 9.12 12.26
CA LEU A 73 9.32 10.12 13.10
C LEU A 73 8.48 9.50 14.23
N ILE A 74 8.10 8.23 14.09
CA ILE A 74 7.33 7.52 15.12
C ILE A 74 8.19 7.41 16.40
N PRO A 75 7.65 7.74 17.59
CA PRO A 75 8.39 7.79 18.85
C PRO A 75 9.20 6.53 19.18
N ARG A 76 8.69 5.34 18.80
CA ARG A 76 9.43 4.08 18.92
C ARG A 76 10.81 4.13 18.28
N TYR A 77 10.95 4.81 17.14
CA TYR A 77 12.20 4.85 16.38
C TYR A 77 13.02 6.10 16.71
N ILE A 78 12.38 7.27 16.84
CA ILE A 78 13.06 8.57 17.04
C ILE A 78 13.97 8.60 18.27
N THR A 79 13.74 7.75 19.29
CA THR A 79 14.56 7.76 20.50
C THR A 79 16.00 7.34 20.26
N ASP A 80 16.23 6.48 19.26
CA ASP A 80 17.50 5.80 19.03
C ASP A 80 18.17 6.20 17.70
N ILE A 81 17.58 7.14 16.94
CA ILE A 81 18.12 7.57 15.64
C ILE A 81 19.40 8.41 15.74
N SER A 82 20.25 8.27 14.72
CA SER A 82 21.51 9.00 14.57
C SER A 82 21.33 10.35 13.85
N ASN A 83 22.39 11.17 13.82
CA ASN A 83 22.40 12.42 13.05
C ASN A 83 22.31 12.19 11.53
N ASP A 84 22.78 11.03 11.05
CA ASP A 84 22.64 10.64 9.63
C ASP A 84 21.15 10.40 9.28
N ASP A 85 20.39 9.83 10.21
CA ASP A 85 18.96 9.60 10.02
C ASP A 85 18.16 10.91 10.04
N PHE A 86 18.55 11.87 10.89
CA PHE A 86 18.01 13.24 10.82
C PHE A 86 18.18 13.84 9.42
N LYS A 87 19.38 13.65 8.83
CA LYS A 87 19.65 14.12 7.47
C LYS A 87 18.72 13.47 6.46
N LYS A 88 18.56 12.14 6.51
CA LYS A 88 17.63 11.39 5.64
C LYS A 88 16.19 11.87 5.79
N ILE A 89 15.71 12.08 7.01
CA ILE A 89 14.36 12.59 7.28
C ILE A 89 14.19 13.98 6.66
N THR A 90 15.16 14.88 6.86
CA THR A 90 15.08 16.23 6.28
C THR A 90 15.12 16.22 4.75
N GLU A 91 15.98 15.40 4.15
CA GLU A 91 16.06 15.22 2.69
C GLU A 91 14.73 14.66 2.15
N ALA A 92 14.22 13.59 2.76
CA ALA A 92 12.95 12.98 2.40
C ALA A 92 11.77 13.96 2.53
N ALA A 93 11.73 14.75 3.61
CA ALA A 93 10.67 15.74 3.81
C ALA A 93 10.72 16.84 2.74
N THR A 94 11.91 17.31 2.39
CA THR A 94 12.07 18.36 1.37
C THR A 94 11.77 17.88 -0.04
N GLU A 95 12.12 16.64 -0.38
CA GLU A 95 11.91 16.10 -1.72
C GLU A 95 10.47 15.62 -1.95
N LEU A 96 9.84 15.01 -0.95
CA LEU A 96 8.49 14.46 -1.08
C LEU A 96 7.38 15.50 -0.89
N PHE A 97 7.64 16.58 -0.14
CA PHE A 97 6.60 17.53 0.29
C PHE A 97 6.80 18.95 -0.22
N VAL A 98 7.06 19.10 -1.52
CA VAL A 98 6.81 20.37 -2.23
C VAL A 98 5.29 20.54 -2.36
N PHE A 99 4.64 20.93 -1.27
CA PHE A 99 3.21 21.23 -1.25
C PHE A 99 3.01 22.62 -1.85
N ASN A 100 2.81 22.64 -3.17
CA ASN A 100 2.69 23.84 -4.00
C ASN A 100 4.01 24.64 -4.11
N GLU A 101 4.21 25.31 -5.23
CA GLU A 101 5.42 26.09 -5.53
C GLU A 101 5.70 27.25 -4.54
N GLU A 102 4.82 27.49 -3.57
CA GLU A 102 4.88 28.59 -2.60
C GLU A 102 5.24 28.17 -1.16
N GLU A 103 5.08 26.90 -0.76
CA GLU A 103 5.35 26.43 0.61
C GLU A 103 6.45 25.35 0.60
N SER A 104 7.71 25.79 0.62
CA SER A 104 8.84 24.89 0.85
C SER A 104 8.96 24.57 2.35
N VAL A 105 9.34 23.33 2.66
CA VAL A 105 9.64 22.93 4.05
C VAL A 105 10.87 23.70 4.53
N ASP A 106 10.72 24.51 5.58
CA ASP A 106 11.86 25.15 6.23
C ASP A 106 12.69 24.07 6.95
N GLN A 107 13.88 23.79 6.42
CA GLN A 107 14.78 22.78 6.96
C GLN A 107 15.28 23.12 8.36
N ILE A 108 15.36 24.41 8.71
CA ILE A 108 15.80 24.86 10.03
C ILE A 108 14.68 24.58 11.03
N GLU A 109 13.45 24.98 10.71
CA GLU A 109 12.27 24.71 11.53
C GLU A 109 12.12 23.19 11.78
N LEU A 110 12.15 22.39 10.72
CA LEU A 110 12.05 20.92 10.83
C LEU A 110 13.15 20.32 11.72
N LYS A 111 14.40 20.77 11.60
CA LYS A 111 15.49 20.28 12.46
C LYS A 111 15.24 20.62 13.93
N THR A 112 14.80 21.84 14.22
CA THR A 112 14.50 22.23 15.61
C THR A 112 13.33 21.45 16.19
N GLU A 113 12.28 21.21 15.39
CA GLU A 113 11.16 20.37 15.79
C GLU A 113 11.59 18.93 16.06
N LEU A 114 12.45 18.35 15.21
CA LEU A 114 12.99 17.00 15.37
C LEU A 114 13.81 16.85 16.65
N ASP A 115 14.66 17.82 16.98
CA ASP A 115 15.46 17.81 18.20
C ASP A 115 14.57 17.88 19.46
N LEU A 116 13.57 18.77 19.43
CA LEU A 116 12.59 18.88 20.52
C LEU A 116 11.76 17.60 20.66
N TRP A 117 11.34 17.00 19.55
CA TRP A 117 10.58 15.76 19.54
C TRP A 117 11.38 14.58 20.07
N LYS A 118 12.62 14.40 19.61
CA LYS A 118 13.54 13.38 20.13
C LYS A 118 13.78 13.57 21.63
N THR A 119 14.06 14.79 22.06
CA THR A 119 14.28 15.10 23.49
C THR A 119 13.05 14.77 24.35
N LYS A 120 11.84 15.12 23.88
CA LYS A 120 10.59 14.79 24.55
C LYS A 120 10.44 13.28 24.76
N TRP A 121 10.61 12.48 23.72
CA TRP A 121 10.41 11.04 23.80
C TRP A 121 11.54 10.30 24.52
N GLN A 122 12.77 10.82 24.47
CA GLN A 122 13.86 10.31 25.30
C GLN A 122 13.57 10.50 26.78
N ARG A 123 13.01 11.66 27.19
CA ARG A 123 12.58 11.88 28.58
C ARG A 123 11.47 10.93 29.02
N ILE A 124 10.43 10.78 28.19
CA ILE A 124 9.33 9.84 28.46
C ILE A 124 9.86 8.40 28.63
N LYS A 125 10.83 7.99 27.78
CA LYS A 125 11.52 6.69 27.87
C LYS A 125 12.33 6.55 29.16
N THR A 126 13.08 7.57 29.57
CA THR A 126 13.87 7.54 30.82
C THR A 126 13.00 7.53 32.06
N ASP A 127 11.83 8.18 32.00
CA ASP A 127 10.87 8.24 33.10
C ASP A 127 10.05 6.94 33.24
N GLY A 128 10.25 5.97 32.34
CA GLY A 128 9.60 4.65 32.37
C GLY A 128 8.17 4.65 31.83
N HIS A 129 7.76 5.71 31.12
CA HIS A 129 6.45 5.80 30.50
C HIS A 129 6.40 5.07 29.15
N GLU A 130 5.18 4.70 28.73
CA GLU A 130 4.95 4.01 27.47
C GLU A 130 5.20 4.93 26.26
N ILE A 131 5.91 4.40 25.27
CA ILE A 131 6.25 5.12 24.02
C ILE A 131 5.24 4.72 22.95
N CYS A 132 4.76 5.70 22.18
CA CYS A 132 3.89 5.47 21.03
C CYS A 132 4.52 4.52 20.02
N GLN A 133 3.77 3.49 19.64
CA GLN A 133 4.21 2.46 18.68
C GLN A 133 3.75 2.75 17.26
N ASP A 134 2.65 3.51 17.11
CA ASP A 134 1.96 3.70 15.83
C ASP A 134 1.87 5.18 15.45
N ALA A 135 1.81 5.46 14.14
CA ALA A 135 1.69 6.81 13.59
C ALA A 135 0.44 7.55 14.11
N LEU A 136 -0.68 6.86 14.31
CA LEU A 136 -1.91 7.45 14.85
C LEU A 136 -1.73 7.97 16.28
N SER A 137 -1.21 7.13 17.18
CA SER A 137 -0.88 7.56 18.56
C SER A 137 0.14 8.70 18.56
N SER A 138 1.13 8.63 17.66
CA SER A 138 2.14 9.69 17.50
C SER A 138 1.52 11.03 17.11
N MET A 139 0.50 11.00 16.24
CA MET A 139 -0.24 12.18 15.77
C MET A 139 -1.02 12.84 16.91
N GLU A 140 -1.69 12.05 17.76
CA GLU A 140 -2.45 12.55 18.92
C GLU A 140 -1.53 13.27 19.94
N ASN A 141 -0.30 12.79 20.10
CA ASN A 141 0.69 13.39 20.98
C ASN A 141 1.52 14.53 20.33
N CYS A 142 1.32 14.79 19.03
CA CYS A 142 2.03 15.82 18.27
C CYS A 142 1.18 17.09 18.21
N ASN A 143 1.51 18.08 19.05
CA ASN A 143 0.79 19.35 19.08
C ASN A 143 1.13 20.18 17.83
N SER A 144 0.12 20.52 17.01
CA SER A 144 0.27 21.27 15.76
C SER A 144 0.82 22.70 15.91
N ILE A 145 0.77 23.28 17.11
CA ILE A 145 1.31 24.62 17.40
C ILE A 145 2.82 24.54 17.68
N ILE A 146 3.25 23.51 18.40
CA ILE A 146 4.65 23.33 18.79
C ILE A 146 5.46 22.66 17.66
N TYR A 147 4.79 21.77 16.93
CA TYR A 147 5.39 20.91 15.91
C TYR A 147 4.60 20.99 14.60
N PRO A 148 4.47 22.18 13.98
CA PRO A 148 3.62 22.36 12.81
C PRO A 148 4.05 21.47 11.63
N THR A 149 5.36 21.37 11.36
CA THR A 149 5.89 20.59 10.24
C THR A 149 5.79 19.09 10.51
N LEU A 150 6.22 18.65 11.69
CA LEU A 150 6.13 17.24 12.10
C LEU A 150 4.68 16.76 12.17
N HIS A 151 3.74 17.59 12.62
CA HIS A 151 2.32 17.22 12.66
C HIS A 151 1.79 16.93 11.26
N LYS A 152 2.12 17.77 10.27
CA LYS A 152 1.79 17.53 8.85
C LYS A 152 2.40 16.21 8.37
N LEU A 153 3.70 16.00 8.61
CA LEU A 153 4.42 14.79 8.18
C LEU A 153 3.83 13.51 8.79
N ILE A 154 3.59 13.49 10.11
CA ILE A 154 3.00 12.34 10.81
C ILE A 154 1.57 12.08 10.34
N SER A 155 0.79 13.14 10.06
CA SER A 155 -0.56 12.99 9.50
C SER A 155 -0.55 12.29 8.14
N ILE A 156 0.44 12.61 7.30
CA ILE A 156 0.59 11.94 6.00
C ILE A 156 0.97 10.47 6.20
N ILE A 157 1.95 10.18 7.07
CA ILE A 157 2.33 8.79 7.41
C ILE A 157 1.13 8.00 7.90
N ALA A 158 0.29 8.59 8.76
CA ALA A 158 -0.91 7.96 9.29
C ALA A 158 -1.97 7.70 8.20
N CYS A 159 -2.03 8.53 7.16
CA CYS A 159 -2.95 8.36 6.03
C CYS A 159 -2.43 7.41 4.95
N LEU A 160 -1.13 7.11 4.92
CA LEU A 160 -0.53 6.27 3.89
C LEU A 160 -0.92 4.79 4.11
N PRO A 161 -1.50 4.12 3.09
CA PRO A 161 -1.76 2.69 3.18
C PRO A 161 -0.44 1.92 3.06
N ILE A 162 0.25 1.70 4.19
CA ILE A 162 1.50 0.92 4.24
C ILE A 162 1.24 -0.56 3.88
N SER A 163 0.00 -1.03 4.06
CA SER A 163 -0.43 -2.38 3.70
C SER A 163 -1.65 -2.39 2.78
N VAL A 164 -1.70 -3.42 1.92
CA VAL A 164 -2.81 -3.69 0.99
C VAL A 164 -4.07 -4.16 1.73
N ALA A 165 -4.01 -4.40 3.05
CA ALA A 165 -5.08 -4.97 3.85
C ALA A 165 -6.40 -4.17 3.79
N SER A 166 -6.32 -2.83 3.69
CA SER A 166 -7.52 -2.00 3.52
C SER A 166 -8.19 -2.20 2.14
N ALA A 167 -7.37 -2.40 1.10
CA ALA A 167 -7.86 -2.79 -0.21
C ALA A 167 -8.39 -4.24 -0.19
N GLU A 168 -7.76 -5.17 0.52
CA GLU A 168 -8.24 -6.55 0.68
C GLU A 168 -9.61 -6.65 1.35
N ARG A 169 -9.89 -5.80 2.36
CA ARG A 169 -11.24 -5.68 2.94
C ARG A 169 -12.25 -5.25 1.89
N SER A 170 -11.90 -4.27 1.06
CA SER A 170 -12.76 -3.77 -0.03
C SER A 170 -12.92 -4.79 -1.16
N PHE A 171 -11.87 -5.56 -1.49
CA PHE A 171 -11.94 -6.65 -2.45
C PHE A 171 -12.74 -7.84 -1.92
N SER A 172 -12.68 -8.11 -0.62
CA SER A 172 -13.49 -9.14 0.04
C SER A 172 -14.97 -8.78 0.02
N THR A 173 -15.34 -7.53 0.34
CA THR A 173 -16.73 -7.07 0.24
C THR A 173 -17.22 -7.09 -1.20
N LEU A 174 -16.41 -6.62 -2.16
CA LEU A 174 -16.69 -6.72 -3.59
C LEU A 174 -16.88 -8.18 -4.05
N ARG A 175 -16.03 -9.10 -3.57
CA ARG A 175 -16.14 -10.52 -3.89
C ARG A 175 -17.41 -11.13 -3.30
N ARG A 176 -17.79 -10.77 -2.07
CA ARG A 176 -19.09 -11.17 -1.48
C ARG A 176 -20.26 -10.65 -2.30
N LEU A 177 -20.26 -9.37 -2.68
CA LEU A 177 -21.32 -8.78 -3.52
C LEU A 177 -21.44 -9.47 -4.88
N LYS A 178 -20.31 -9.69 -5.58
CA LYS A 178 -20.28 -10.41 -6.87
C LYS A 178 -20.74 -11.86 -6.75
N THR A 179 -20.28 -12.57 -5.71
CA THR A 179 -20.58 -14.00 -5.52
C THR A 179 -22.04 -14.19 -5.11
N TRP A 180 -22.56 -13.34 -4.22
CA TRP A 180 -23.94 -13.40 -3.75
C TRP A 180 -24.95 -13.06 -4.84
N LEU A 181 -24.69 -12.02 -5.66
CA LEU A 181 -25.60 -11.64 -6.75
C LEU A 181 -25.43 -12.48 -8.02
N ARG A 182 -24.32 -13.23 -8.15
CA ARG A 182 -23.98 -14.08 -9.30
C ARG A 182 -24.28 -13.46 -10.67
N SER A 183 -24.14 -12.13 -10.77
CA SER A 183 -24.71 -11.34 -11.87
C SER A 183 -23.62 -10.79 -12.78
N ARG A 184 -23.86 -10.82 -14.11
CA ARG A 184 -23.23 -9.86 -15.04
C ARG A 184 -23.79 -8.47 -14.75
N MET A 185 -23.20 -7.75 -13.80
CA MET A 185 -23.56 -6.35 -13.53
C MET A 185 -22.53 -5.40 -14.14
N GLY A 186 -23.00 -4.24 -14.61
CA GLY A 186 -22.14 -3.17 -15.10
C GLY A 186 -21.28 -2.58 -13.98
N GLN A 187 -20.13 -2.02 -14.34
CA GLN A 187 -19.13 -1.53 -13.38
C GLN A 187 -19.69 -0.44 -12.46
N GLU A 188 -20.50 0.49 -12.99
CA GLU A 188 -21.09 1.58 -12.20
C GLU A 188 -22.04 1.08 -11.10
N ARG A 189 -22.86 0.07 -11.41
CA ARG A 189 -23.77 -0.52 -10.41
C ARG A 189 -22.99 -1.25 -9.33
N LEU A 190 -21.92 -1.95 -9.71
CA LEU A 190 -21.06 -2.66 -8.76
C LEU A 190 -20.37 -1.70 -7.79
N THR A 191 -19.79 -0.62 -8.30
CA THR A 191 -19.09 0.37 -7.46
C THR A 191 -20.08 1.08 -6.54
N GLY A 192 -21.26 1.46 -7.02
CA GLY A 192 -22.32 2.06 -6.19
C GLY A 192 -22.77 1.15 -5.04
N LEU A 193 -23.04 -0.14 -5.31
CA LEU A 193 -23.43 -1.10 -4.27
C LEU A 193 -22.30 -1.39 -3.28
N ALA A 194 -21.05 -1.43 -3.75
CA ALA A 194 -19.89 -1.62 -2.87
C ALA A 194 -19.72 -0.44 -1.91
N LEU A 195 -19.86 0.79 -2.40
CA LEU A 195 -19.80 2.00 -1.59
C LEU A 195 -20.91 2.04 -0.53
N LEU A 196 -22.15 1.72 -0.91
CA LEU A 196 -23.27 1.62 0.04
C LEU A 196 -23.02 0.59 1.15
N ASN A 197 -22.44 -0.56 0.81
CA ASN A 197 -22.15 -1.60 1.78
C ASN A 197 -20.97 -1.25 2.71
N ILE A 198 -19.92 -0.63 2.17
CA ILE A 198 -18.75 -0.17 2.95
C ILE A 198 -19.18 0.94 3.93
N HIS A 199 -19.97 1.90 3.45
CA HIS A 199 -20.46 3.04 4.23
C HIS A 199 -21.89 2.87 4.72
N HIS A 200 -22.29 1.65 5.10
CA HIS A 200 -23.65 1.35 5.54
C HIS A 200 -24.09 2.10 6.81
N THR A 201 -23.14 2.66 7.56
CA THR A 201 -23.40 3.52 8.73
C THR A 201 -23.79 4.95 8.37
N LEU A 202 -23.59 5.36 7.12
CA LEU A 202 -24.01 6.67 6.63
C LEU A 202 -25.50 6.61 6.27
N THR A 203 -26.33 7.40 6.96
CA THR A 203 -27.75 7.53 6.63
C THR A 203 -27.90 8.43 5.42
N ILE A 204 -28.35 7.86 4.30
CA ILE A 204 -28.65 8.61 3.08
C ILE A 204 -30.13 9.03 3.13
N SER A 205 -30.39 10.33 3.14
CA SER A 205 -31.75 10.86 3.05
C SER A 205 -32.31 10.59 1.65
N VAL A 206 -33.51 10.00 1.60
CA VAL A 206 -34.21 9.72 0.34
C VAL A 206 -34.53 11.01 -0.41
N ASP A 207 -34.87 12.08 0.32
CA ASP A 207 -35.19 13.39 -0.25
C ASP A 207 -33.98 14.01 -0.96
N ASP A 208 -32.78 13.85 -0.39
CA ASP A 208 -31.54 14.36 -0.99
C ASP A 208 -31.21 13.63 -2.30
N VAL A 209 -31.49 12.32 -2.35
CA VAL A 209 -31.31 11.52 -3.58
C VAL A 209 -32.31 11.97 -4.65
N ILE A 210 -33.57 12.17 -4.28
CA ILE A 210 -34.62 12.64 -5.20
C ILE A 210 -34.26 14.03 -5.74
N ASN A 211 -33.86 14.97 -4.88
CA ASN A 211 -33.49 16.32 -5.27
C ASN A 211 -32.25 16.34 -6.17
N ARG A 212 -31.22 15.52 -5.85
CA ARG A 212 -30.03 15.37 -6.69
C ARG A 212 -30.37 14.78 -8.05
N PHE A 213 -31.22 13.75 -8.09
CA PHE A 213 -31.69 13.14 -9.33
C PHE A 213 -32.49 14.13 -10.18
N ALA A 214 -33.42 14.88 -9.55
CA ALA A 214 -34.21 15.91 -10.21
C ALA A 214 -33.34 17.00 -10.83
N ASN A 215 -32.25 17.41 -10.17
CA ASN A 215 -31.31 18.41 -10.68
C ASN A 215 -30.40 17.89 -11.81
N THR A 216 -30.32 16.57 -12.02
CA THR A 216 -29.51 15.99 -13.09
C THR A 216 -30.27 16.12 -14.42
N LYS A 217 -29.77 16.98 -15.33
CA LYS A 217 -30.46 17.34 -16.60
C LYS A 217 -30.53 16.22 -17.65
N LYS A 218 -29.81 15.10 -17.46
CA LYS A 218 -29.90 13.90 -18.30
C LYS A 218 -30.88 12.90 -17.70
N ARG A 219 -32.15 13.01 -18.06
CA ARG A 219 -33.24 12.14 -17.57
C ARG A 219 -33.73 11.11 -18.60
N ASN A 220 -33.17 11.12 -19.80
CA ASN A 220 -33.54 10.21 -20.88
C ASN A 220 -32.55 9.05 -20.93
N ILE A 221 -33.06 7.83 -20.95
CA ILE A 221 -32.30 6.64 -21.31
C ILE A 221 -32.29 6.60 -22.83
N ASP A 222 -31.13 6.75 -23.46
CA ASP A 222 -30.99 6.54 -24.90
C ASP A 222 -31.22 5.06 -25.19
N PHE A 223 -32.44 4.71 -25.63
CA PHE A 223 -32.70 3.42 -26.21
C PHE A 223 -32.03 3.38 -27.58
N VAL A 224 -30.85 2.77 -27.64
CA VAL A 224 -30.27 2.36 -28.92
C VAL A 224 -31.12 1.20 -29.43
N LEU A 225 -32.00 1.50 -30.40
CA LEU A 225 -32.75 0.53 -31.18
C LEU A 225 -31.85 -0.16 -32.21
#